data_AF-A0A139P6X5-F1
#
_entry.id   AF-A0A139P6X5-F1
#
_cell.length_a   1.000
_cell.length_b   1.000
_cell.length_c   1.000
_cell.angle_alpha   90.00
_cell.angle_beta   90.00
_cell.angle_gamma   90.00
#
_symmetry.space_group_name_H-M   'P 1'
#
loop_
_entity.id
_entity.type
_entity.pdbx_description
1 polymer ?
#
loop_
_entity_poly.entity_id
_entity_poly.type
_entity_poly.pdbx_seq_one_letter_code
_entity_poly.pdbx_strand_id
1 'polypeptide(L)'
;MLENLGFDDIRFEQQLWTADKEKGVYLWITRDPYRDDDSTEFILLWKNQQINLNVTTVANLKWSERDEITGELKKGLVAKAINYIHIPSNLKNNKKEIIEIIKQALQNLDYRNDVEFRSIADPEVR
;
A
#
# COMPACT_ATOMS: atom_id res chain seq x y z
N MET A 1 0.06 28.87 5.21
CA MET A 1 0.20 28.74 6.69
C MET A 1 1.23 27.67 7.09
N LEU A 2 1.54 26.67 6.24
CA LEU A 2 2.68 25.75 6.44
C LEU A 2 4.01 26.23 5.82
N GLU A 3 3.96 27.03 4.76
CA GLU A 3 5.14 27.61 4.10
C GLU A 3 5.93 28.58 5.01
N ASN A 4 5.25 29.26 5.94
CA ASN A 4 5.90 30.21 6.88
C ASN A 4 6.65 29.54 8.05
N LEU A 5 6.73 28.20 8.07
CA LEU A 5 7.42 27.43 9.11
C LEU A 5 8.73 26.80 8.61
N GLY A 6 9.20 27.13 7.40
CA GLY A 6 10.48 26.62 6.88
C GLY A 6 10.46 25.15 6.49
N PHE A 7 9.27 24.56 6.31
CA PHE A 7 9.10 23.24 5.74
C PHE A 7 9.05 23.32 4.21
N ASP A 8 10.12 23.84 3.60
CA ASP A 8 10.20 24.01 2.14
C ASP A 8 10.57 22.72 1.38
N ASP A 9 10.87 21.60 2.06
CA ASP A 9 11.19 20.36 1.33
C ASP A 9 11.07 19.07 2.15
N ILE A 10 10.02 18.92 2.96
CA ILE A 10 9.70 17.57 3.47
C ILE A 10 8.74 16.91 2.47
N ARG A 11 9.33 16.40 1.39
CA ARG A 11 8.77 15.37 0.54
C ARG A 11 8.56 14.09 1.36
N PHE A 12 7.54 14.06 2.22
CA PHE A 12 6.88 12.79 2.55
C PHE A 12 6.12 12.37 1.29
N GLU A 13 6.89 11.90 0.31
CA GLU A 13 6.42 11.58 -1.03
C GLU A 13 5.58 10.30 -1.06
N GLN A 14 5.27 9.66 0.08
CA GLN A 14 4.43 8.48 0.14
C GLN A 14 3.42 8.60 1.28
N GLN A 15 2.16 8.34 0.96
CA GLN A 15 1.11 8.22 1.95
C GLN A 15 1.32 6.91 2.72
N LEU A 16 1.66 7.02 4.00
CA LEU A 16 2.10 5.90 4.85
C LEU A 16 0.96 5.00 5.33
N TRP A 17 -0.29 5.37 5.06
CA TRP A 17 -1.48 4.67 5.51
C TRP A 17 -2.72 4.96 4.65
N THR A 18 -3.68 4.05 4.66
CA THR A 18 -5.00 4.24 4.05
C THR A 18 -6.10 3.63 4.91
N ALA A 19 -7.34 4.09 4.74
CA ALA A 19 -8.50 3.60 5.46
C ALA A 19 -9.75 3.56 4.60
N ASP A 20 -10.45 2.43 4.61
CA ASP A 20 -11.81 2.27 4.10
C ASP A 20 -12.73 2.03 5.30
N LYS A 21 -13.34 3.11 5.80
CA LYS A 21 -14.15 3.10 7.02
C LYS A 21 -15.44 2.29 6.86
N GLU A 22 -16.01 2.25 5.66
CA GLU A 22 -17.24 1.51 5.39
C GLU A 22 -17.00 0.01 5.50
N LYS A 23 -15.83 -0.46 5.05
CA LYS A 23 -15.41 -1.87 5.17
C LYS A 23 -14.65 -2.19 6.47
N GLY A 24 -14.37 -1.18 7.30
CA GLY A 24 -13.56 -1.33 8.51
C GLY A 24 -12.13 -1.82 8.24
N VAL A 25 -11.52 -1.33 7.15
CA VAL A 25 -10.17 -1.69 6.72
C VAL A 25 -9.22 -0.53 6.99
N TYR A 26 -8.09 -0.81 7.64
CA TYR A 26 -7.04 0.17 7.91
C TYR A 26 -5.70 -0.47 7.57
N LEU A 27 -4.86 0.22 6.79
CA LEU A 27 -3.54 -0.25 6.38
C LEU A 27 -2.52 0.82 6.70
N TRP A 28 -1.38 0.45 7.28
CA TRP A 28 -0.25 1.37 7.45
C TRP A 28 1.09 0.64 7.38
N ILE A 29 2.12 1.38 7.03
CA ILE A 29 3.51 0.91 6.98
C ILE A 29 4.04 0.78 8.42
N THR A 30 4.69 -0.33 8.71
CA THR A 30 5.43 -0.55 9.97
C THR A 30 6.94 -0.52 9.79
N ARG A 31 7.41 -0.78 8.58
CA ARG A 31 8.83 -0.74 8.23
C ARG A 31 8.98 -0.30 6.79
N ASP A 32 9.68 0.81 6.60
CA ASP A 32 10.07 1.29 5.28
C ASP A 32 11.18 0.42 4.68
N PRO A 33 11.24 0.33 3.35
CA PRO A 33 12.33 -0.35 2.66
C PRO A 33 13.66 0.31 3.00
N TYR A 34 14.71 -0.51 3.09
CA TYR A 34 16.06 -0.05 3.38
C TYR A 34 17.04 -0.69 2.39
N ARG A 35 18.27 -0.19 2.37
CA ARG A 35 19.26 -0.44 1.30
C ARG A 35 19.40 -1.90 0.81
N ASP A 36 19.28 -2.89 1.69
CA ASP A 36 19.50 -4.31 1.34
C ASP A 36 18.18 -5.11 1.23
N ASP A 37 17.03 -4.45 1.45
CA ASP A 37 15.70 -5.06 1.39
C ASP A 37 14.69 -3.98 0.97
N ASP A 38 14.33 -4.03 -0.32
CA ASP A 38 13.36 -3.13 -0.94
C ASP A 38 11.90 -3.47 -0.58
N SER A 39 11.69 -4.38 0.38
CA SER A 39 10.36 -4.70 0.88
C SER A 39 9.90 -3.74 1.97
N THR A 40 8.60 -3.50 1.98
CA THR A 40 7.89 -2.68 2.95
C THR A 40 7.00 -3.59 3.78
N GLU A 41 7.07 -3.47 5.11
CA GLU A 41 6.14 -4.18 5.99
C GLU A 41 4.90 -3.33 6.25
N PHE A 42 3.75 -3.98 6.20
CA PHE A 42 2.47 -3.37 6.53
C PHE A 42 1.73 -4.17 7.59
N ILE A 43 0.92 -3.43 8.35
CA ILE A 43 -0.18 -4.00 9.12
C ILE A 43 -1.49 -3.59 8.46
N LEU A 44 -2.35 -4.57 8.21
CA LEU A 44 -3.75 -4.38 7.84
C LEU A 44 -4.65 -4.83 8.99
N LEU A 45 -5.51 -3.93 9.49
CA LEU A 45 -6.61 -4.28 10.37
C LEU A 45 -7.88 -4.50 9.56
N TRP A 46 -8.53 -5.64 9.79
CA TRP A 46 -9.84 -5.95 9.24
C TRP A 46 -10.59 -6.97 10.10
N LYS A 47 -11.92 -6.81 10.27
CA LYS A 47 -12.74 -7.63 11.18
C LYS A 47 -12.17 -7.70 12.62
N ASN A 48 -11.58 -6.61 13.10
CA ASN A 48 -10.88 -6.51 14.39
C ASN A 48 -9.70 -7.49 14.54
N GLN A 49 -9.08 -7.88 13.43
CA GLN A 49 -7.92 -8.77 13.39
C GLN A 49 -6.76 -8.10 12.66
N GLN A 50 -5.54 -8.37 13.13
CA GLN A 50 -4.30 -7.90 12.51
C GLN A 50 -3.82 -8.90 11.46
N ILE A 51 -3.52 -8.41 10.27
CA ILE A 51 -2.94 -9.15 9.15
C ILE A 51 -1.60 -8.48 8.82
N ASN A 52 -0.51 -9.24 8.84
CA ASN A 52 0.82 -8.72 8.55
C ASN A 52 1.19 -9.01 7.10
N LEU A 53 1.75 -8.03 6.42
CA LEU A 53 2.07 -8.11 5.00
C LEU A 53 3.51 -7.65 4.76
N ASN A 54 4.13 -8.18 3.73
CA ASN A 54 5.37 -7.66 3.20
C ASN A 54 5.25 -7.54 1.69
N VAL A 55 5.62 -6.37 1.18
CA VAL A 55 5.36 -6.00 -0.21
C VAL A 55 6.62 -5.34 -0.77
N THR A 56 7.08 -5.81 -1.93
CA THR A 56 8.17 -5.17 -2.67
C THR A 56 7.61 -4.43 -3.87
N THR A 57 8.10 -3.20 -4.10
CA THR A 57 7.87 -2.53 -5.38
C THR A 57 8.88 -3.08 -6.38
N VAL A 58 8.41 -3.85 -7.36
CA VAL A 58 9.30 -4.56 -8.29
C VAL A 58 9.69 -3.73 -9.51
N ALA A 59 8.84 -2.77 -9.90
CA ALA A 59 9.13 -1.82 -10.98
C ALA A 59 8.25 -0.57 -10.89
N ASN A 60 8.82 0.58 -11.26
CA ASN A 60 8.07 1.79 -11.58
C ASN A 60 7.87 1.84 -13.10
N LEU A 61 6.71 1.38 -13.58
CA LEU A 61 6.45 1.19 -15.01
C LEU A 61 6.15 2.50 -15.73
N LYS A 62 5.50 3.43 -15.02
CA LYS A 62 5.18 4.77 -15.52
C LYS A 62 5.12 5.75 -14.35
N TRP A 63 5.74 6.91 -14.51
CA TRP A 63 5.67 7.98 -13.51
C TRP A 63 4.33 8.72 -13.58
N SER A 64 3.84 9.17 -12.43
CA SER A 64 2.67 10.04 -12.36
C SER A 64 3.05 11.46 -12.77
N GLU A 65 2.22 12.11 -13.57
CA GLU A 65 2.49 13.44 -14.11
C GLU A 65 1.24 14.31 -13.99
N ARG A 66 1.41 15.61 -13.82
CA ARG A 66 0.28 16.56 -13.93
C ARG A 66 0.24 17.09 -15.36
N ASP A 67 -0.96 17.11 -15.93
CA ASP A 67 -1.19 17.78 -17.20
C ASP A 67 -0.92 19.29 -17.05
N GLU A 68 -0.05 19.84 -17.88
CA GLU A 68 0.36 21.25 -17.79
C GLU A 68 -0.76 22.24 -18.15
N ILE A 69 -1.76 21.79 -18.91
CA ILE A 69 -2.86 22.62 -19.40
C ILE A 69 -4.06 22.53 -18.45
N THR A 70 -4.45 21.31 -18.07
CA THR A 70 -5.65 21.09 -17.23
C THR A 70 -5.33 21.02 -15.74
N GLY A 71 -4.07 20.80 -15.36
CA GLY A 71 -3.65 20.56 -13.98
C GLY A 71 -4.04 19.18 -13.43
N GLU A 72 -4.75 18.36 -14.24
CA GLU A 72 -5.23 17.04 -13.85
C GLU A 72 -4.08 16.06 -13.65
N LEU A 73 -4.22 15.19 -12.65
CA LEU A 73 -3.24 14.14 -12.38
C LEU A 73 -3.43 12.97 -13.34
N LYS A 74 -2.45 12.77 -14.23
CA LYS A 74 -2.29 11.54 -15.01
C LYS A 74 -1.56 10.54 -14.12
N LYS A 75 -2.30 9.53 -13.65
CA LYS A 75 -1.74 8.52 -12.77
C LYS A 75 -0.55 7.78 -13.39
N GLY A 76 0.42 7.47 -12.55
CA GLY A 76 1.51 6.55 -12.85
C GLY A 76 1.06 5.09 -12.72
N LEU A 77 1.98 4.17 -12.95
CA LEU A 77 1.76 2.74 -12.80
C LEU A 77 2.98 2.10 -12.11
N VAL A 78 2.73 1.42 -10.99
CA VAL A 78 3.75 0.69 -10.25
C VAL A 78 3.40 -0.80 -10.21
N ALA A 79 4.42 -1.63 -10.32
CA ALA A 79 4.30 -3.07 -10.15
C ALA A 79 4.73 -3.46 -8.73
N LYS A 80 3.93 -4.30 -8.06
CA LYS A 80 4.21 -4.79 -6.72
C LYS A 80 4.15 -6.31 -6.65
N ALA A 81 4.91 -6.88 -5.71
CA ALA A 81 4.86 -8.27 -5.30
C ALA A 81 4.48 -8.33 -3.82
N ILE A 82 3.47 -9.13 -3.46
CA ILE A 82 3.14 -9.40 -2.06
C ILE A 82 3.87 -10.69 -1.67
N ASN A 83 4.92 -10.55 -0.87
CA ASN A 83 5.88 -11.61 -0.56
C ASN A 83 5.35 -12.57 0.50
N TYR A 84 4.66 -12.05 1.52
CA TYR A 84 3.94 -12.87 2.49
C TYR A 84 2.67 -12.19 2.98
N ILE A 85 1.75 -13.01 3.46
CA ILE A 85 0.51 -12.59 4.13
C ILE A 85 0.32 -13.49 5.35
N HIS A 86 0.51 -12.94 6.56
CA HIS A 86 0.27 -13.66 7.80
C HIS A 86 -1.08 -13.26 8.39
N ILE A 87 -1.95 -14.26 8.59
CA ILE A 87 -3.31 -14.09 9.09
C ILE A 87 -3.49 -14.84 10.40
N PRO A 88 -4.40 -14.38 11.28
CA PRO A 88 -4.78 -15.14 12.46
C PRO A 88 -5.65 -16.34 12.08
N SER A 89 -5.67 -17.35 12.95
CA SER A 89 -6.31 -18.65 12.72
C SER A 89 -7.82 -18.58 12.47
N ASN A 90 -8.50 -17.59 13.04
CA ASN A 90 -9.92 -17.33 12.85
C ASN A 90 -10.28 -16.80 11.45
N LEU A 91 -9.30 -16.32 10.67
CA LEU A 91 -9.48 -15.86 9.29
C LEU A 91 -9.08 -16.90 8.24
N LYS A 92 -8.71 -18.12 8.64
CA LYS A 92 -8.21 -19.18 7.73
C LYS A 92 -9.15 -19.52 6.56
N ASN A 93 -10.45 -19.30 6.73
CA ASN A 93 -11.47 -19.58 5.70
C ASN A 93 -11.73 -18.37 4.79
N ASN A 94 -11.16 -17.21 5.07
CA ASN A 94 -11.39 -15.95 4.35
C ASN A 94 -10.25 -15.60 3.39
N LYS A 95 -9.36 -16.54 3.04
CA LYS A 95 -8.13 -16.25 2.26
C LYS A 95 -8.38 -15.43 0.99
N LYS A 96 -9.40 -15.77 0.21
CA LYS A 96 -9.74 -15.04 -1.03
C LYS A 96 -10.20 -13.60 -0.75
N GLU A 97 -11.04 -13.42 0.27
CA GLU A 97 -11.55 -12.10 0.68
C GLU A 97 -10.41 -11.21 1.20
N ILE A 98 -9.47 -11.81 1.95
CA ILE A 98 -8.26 -11.14 2.45
C ILE A 98 -7.40 -10.62 1.29
N ILE A 99 -7.15 -11.44 0.27
CA ILE A 99 -6.39 -11.02 -0.91
C ILE A 99 -7.05 -9.81 -1.59
N GLU A 100 -8.36 -9.84 -1.79
CA GLU A 100 -9.08 -8.73 -2.44
C GLU A 100 -9.03 -7.45 -1.60
N ILE A 101 -9.14 -7.55 -0.28
CA ILE A 101 -9.02 -6.40 0.63
C ILE A 101 -7.61 -5.82 0.61
N ILE A 102 -6.57 -6.67 0.62
CA ILE A 102 -5.18 -6.21 0.54
C ILE A 102 -4.93 -5.49 -0.79
N LYS A 103 -5.41 -6.03 -1.92
CA LYS A 103 -5.29 -5.38 -3.22
C LYS A 103 -5.94 -4.00 -3.22
N GLN A 104 -7.17 -3.90 -2.74
CA GLN A 104 -7.90 -2.63 -2.65
C GLN A 104 -7.17 -1.63 -1.75
N ALA A 105 -6.69 -2.06 -0.59
CA ALA A 105 -5.97 -1.19 0.33
C ALA A 105 -4.65 -0.70 -0.30
N LEU A 106 -3.87 -1.56 -0.94
CA LEU A 106 -2.62 -1.16 -1.61
C LEU A 106 -2.86 -0.25 -2.82
N GLN A 107 -3.95 -0.45 -3.56
CA GLN A 107 -4.36 0.45 -4.65
C GLN A 107 -4.80 1.83 -4.15
N ASN A 108 -5.36 1.89 -2.94
CA ASN A 108 -5.80 3.13 -2.30
C ASN A 108 -4.71 3.79 -1.43
N LEU A 109 -3.52 3.19 -1.35
CA LEU A 109 -2.44 3.69 -0.50
C LEU A 109 -1.81 4.95 -1.10
N ASP A 110 -1.59 4.98 -2.42
CA ASP A 110 -1.02 6.12 -3.13
C ASP A 110 -1.94 6.54 -4.27
N TYR A 111 -2.64 7.66 -4.09
CA TYR A 111 -3.61 8.16 -5.08
C TYR A 111 -2.98 8.52 -6.43
N ARG A 112 -1.64 8.67 -6.51
CA ARG A 112 -0.93 9.08 -7.74
C ARG A 112 -0.64 7.93 -8.68
N ASN A 113 -0.64 6.69 -8.19
CA ASN A 113 -0.22 5.52 -8.95
C ASN A 113 -1.31 4.47 -8.95
N ASP A 114 -1.58 3.88 -10.11
CA ASP A 114 -2.28 2.60 -10.17
C ASP A 114 -1.28 1.47 -9.87
N VAL A 115 -1.80 0.34 -9.37
CA VAL A 115 -0.96 -0.79 -8.92
C VAL A 115 -1.28 -2.03 -9.75
N GLU A 116 -0.24 -2.59 -10.36
CA GLU A 116 -0.23 -3.93 -10.96
C GLU A 116 0.40 -4.94 -9.98
N PHE A 117 -0.27 -6.06 -9.73
CA PHE A 117 0.28 -7.13 -8.87
C PHE A 117 0.93 -8.21 -9.72
N ARG A 118 2.26 -8.35 -9.62
CA ARG A 118 3.04 -9.37 -10.35
C ARG A 118 2.99 -10.74 -9.69
N SER A 119 2.97 -10.75 -8.36
CA SER A 119 2.83 -11.97 -7.55
C SER A 119 2.10 -11.66 -6.26
N ILE A 120 1.37 -12.66 -5.76
CA ILE A 120 0.60 -12.58 -4.52
C ILE A 120 0.79 -13.89 -3.79
N ALA A 121 1.44 -13.84 -2.62
CA ALA A 121 1.55 -14.98 -1.74
C ALA A 121 0.18 -15.44 -1.23
N ASP A 122 0.03 -16.73 -1.00
CA ASP A 122 -1.14 -17.27 -0.32
C ASP A 122 -1.14 -16.86 1.17
N PRO A 123 -2.31 -16.52 1.76
CA PRO A 123 -2.40 -16.27 3.19
C PRO A 123 -2.03 -17.50 4.04
N GLU A 124 -1.10 -17.30 4.96
CA GLU A 124 -0.60 -18.30 5.90
C GLU A 124 -1.05 -17.97 7.32
N VAL A 125 -1.49 -19.00 8.06
CA VAL A 125 -1.84 -18.82 9.47
C VAL A 125 -0.55 -18.73 10.30
N ARG A 126 -0.39 -17.65 11.07
CA ARG A 126 0.68 -17.49 12.07
C ARG A 126 0.16 -16.94 13.38
#